data_AF-A0A7C3XAI5-F1
#
_entry.id   AF-A0A7C3XAI5-F1
#
_cell.length_a   1.000
_cell.length_b   1.000
_cell.length_c   1.000
_cell.angle_alpha   90.00
_cell.angle_beta   90.00
_cell.angle_gamma   90.00
#
_symmetry.space_group_name_H-M   'P 1'
#
loop_
_entity.id
_entity.type
_entity.pdbx_description
1 polymer ?
#
loop_
_entity_poly.entity_id
_entity_poly.type
_entity_poly.pdbx_seq_one_letter_code
_entity_poly.pdbx_strand_id
1 'polypeptide(L)'
;MRTAVCRIFLCVAGLTFVASLLAGHSQGRQPATQKASKKSDWPQFRGPLLNGISPETGIRKDWPAHPPRVLWTVPLTDDGYAGPSVAGGLVYIVDHTDEN
;
A
#
# COMPACT_ATOMS: atom_id res chain seq x y z
N MET A 1 -11.30 -17.65 -59.48
CA MET A 1 -11.75 -16.25 -59.25
C MET A 1 -11.56 -15.91 -57.78
N ARG A 2 -10.80 -14.82 -57.52
CA ARG A 2 -10.73 -14.01 -56.28
C ARG A 2 -9.98 -14.58 -55.06
N THR A 3 -8.64 -14.53 -55.12
CA THR A 3 -7.75 -14.52 -53.95
C THR A 3 -6.79 -13.33 -54.06
N ALA A 4 -7.28 -12.12 -53.78
CA ALA A 4 -6.48 -10.90 -53.87
C ALA A 4 -6.92 -9.81 -52.87
N VAL A 5 -7.40 -10.19 -51.69
CA VAL A 5 -7.80 -9.23 -50.63
C VAL A 5 -6.89 -9.32 -49.40
N CYS A 6 -6.08 -10.37 -49.24
CA CYS A 6 -5.31 -10.58 -48.01
C CYS A 6 -3.94 -9.87 -47.96
N ARG A 7 -3.47 -9.24 -49.04
CA ARG A 7 -2.09 -8.70 -49.10
C ARG A 7 -1.93 -7.19 -48.86
N ILE A 8 -3.01 -6.41 -48.81
CA ILE A 8 -2.89 -4.95 -48.68
C ILE A 8 -2.99 -4.46 -47.22
N PHE A 9 -3.58 -5.25 -46.32
CA PHE A 9 -3.72 -4.85 -44.91
C PHE A 9 -2.43 -4.92 -44.08
N LEU A 10 -1.35 -5.52 -44.59
CA LEU A 10 -0.11 -5.66 -43.83
C LEU A 10 0.81 -4.41 -43.87
N CYS A 11 0.54 -3.42 -44.73
CA CYS A 11 1.53 -2.36 -44.99
C CYS A 11 1.33 -1.07 -44.18
N VAL A 12 0.19 -0.86 -43.51
CA VAL A 12 -0.09 0.40 -42.77
C VAL A 12 0.09 0.25 -41.25
N ALA A 13 0.10 -0.98 -40.71
CA ALA A 13 0.30 -1.23 -39.28
C ALA A 13 1.77 -1.16 -38.82
N GLY A 14 2.72 -1.06 -39.75
CA GLY A 14 4.16 -1.03 -39.42
C GLY A 14 4.69 0.34 -38.99
N LEU A 15 3.97 1.44 -39.29
CA LEU A 15 4.48 2.80 -39.07
C LEU A 15 4.02 3.46 -37.75
N THR A 16 3.04 2.89 -37.04
CA THR A 16 2.56 3.45 -35.76
C THR A 16 3.20 2.83 -34.52
N PHE A 17 3.89 1.69 -34.64
CA PHE A 17 4.46 1.00 -33.47
C PHE A 17 5.87 1.49 -33.07
N VAL A 18 6.56 2.26 -33.91
CA VAL A 18 7.90 2.80 -33.59
C VAL A 18 7.83 4.11 -32.79
N ALA A 19 6.69 4.82 -32.80
CA ALA A 19 6.55 6.11 -32.10
C ALA A 19 6.40 5.98 -30.57
N SER A 20 6.06 4.81 -30.05
CA SER A 20 5.94 4.59 -28.60
C SER A 20 7.26 4.23 -27.90
N LEU A 21 8.36 4.03 -28.66
CA LEU A 21 9.65 3.63 -28.10
C LEU A 21 10.55 4.81 -27.66
N LEU A 22 10.17 6.06 -27.97
CA LEU A 22 10.87 7.28 -27.51
C LEU A 22 10.10 8.10 -26.48
N ALA A 23 8.85 7.73 -26.18
CA ALA A 23 8.18 8.23 -24.99
C ALA A 23 8.66 7.38 -23.81
N GLY A 24 9.81 7.76 -23.26
CA GLY A 24 10.20 7.36 -21.92
C GLY A 24 9.08 7.75 -20.97
N HIS A 25 8.19 6.79 -20.69
CA HIS A 25 7.25 6.90 -19.59
C HIS A 25 8.11 6.74 -18.35
N SER A 26 8.69 7.84 -17.88
CA SER A 26 9.00 7.95 -16.48
C SER A 26 7.65 7.83 -15.77
N GLN A 27 7.31 6.58 -15.42
CA GLN A 27 6.43 6.36 -14.28
C GLN A 27 7.21 6.88 -13.09
N GLY A 28 7.15 8.21 -12.90
CA GLY A 28 7.49 8.83 -11.65
C GLY A 28 6.76 8.04 -10.59
N ARG A 29 7.49 7.63 -9.55
CA ARG A 29 6.95 6.91 -8.41
C ARG A 29 5.65 7.58 -7.98
N GLN A 30 4.52 7.02 -8.38
CA GLN A 30 3.24 7.49 -7.90
C GLN A 30 3.29 7.20 -6.40
N PRO A 31 3.18 8.21 -5.51
CA PRO A 31 2.93 7.90 -4.12
C PRO A 31 1.68 7.04 -4.14
N ALA A 32 1.77 5.83 -3.56
CA ALA A 32 0.61 5.00 -3.42
C ALA A 32 -0.37 5.79 -2.54
N THR A 33 -1.30 6.50 -3.16
CA THR A 33 -2.53 6.93 -2.52
C THR A 33 -3.32 5.65 -2.29
N GLN A 34 -2.88 4.90 -1.28
CA GLN A 34 -3.67 3.82 -0.72
C GLN A 34 -4.98 4.47 -0.31
N LYS A 35 -6.04 4.04 -0.99
CA LYS A 35 -7.39 4.41 -0.64
C LYS A 35 -7.57 4.02 0.83
N ALA A 36 -7.57 5.02 1.71
CA ALA A 36 -7.78 4.82 3.14
C ALA A 36 -9.00 3.92 3.31
N SER A 37 -8.82 2.85 4.08
CA SER A 37 -9.92 2.02 4.52
C SER A 37 -11.02 2.94 5.05
N LYS A 38 -12.30 2.69 4.74
CA LYS A 38 -13.41 3.48 5.30
C LYS A 38 -13.62 3.24 6.82
N LYS A 39 -12.62 2.68 7.52
CA LYS A 39 -12.51 2.73 8.98
C LYS A 39 -11.86 4.05 9.35
N SER A 40 -12.37 4.72 10.38
CA SER A 40 -11.90 6.05 10.77
C SER A 40 -10.40 6.03 11.07
N ASP A 41 -9.61 6.63 10.18
CA ASP A 41 -8.19 6.88 10.44
C ASP A 41 -8.01 7.70 11.73
N TRP A 42 -6.82 7.59 12.31
CA TRP A 42 -6.46 8.24 13.57
C TRP A 42 -5.38 9.31 13.34
N PRO A 43 -5.73 10.49 12.78
CA PRO A 43 -4.73 11.43 12.27
C PRO A 43 -4.00 12.23 13.35
N GLN A 44 -4.49 12.24 14.59
CA GLN A 44 -3.96 13.10 15.66
C GLN A 44 -4.18 12.50 17.05
N PHE A 45 -3.51 13.07 18.05
CA PHE A 45 -3.70 12.67 19.44
C PHE A 45 -5.18 12.74 19.84
N ARG A 46 -5.67 11.68 20.52
CA ARG A 46 -7.10 11.48 20.86
C ARG A 46 -8.05 11.32 19.66
N GLY A 47 -7.53 11.12 18.46
CA GLY A 47 -8.30 10.74 17.30
C GLY A 47 -8.99 11.91 16.60
N PRO A 48 -9.81 11.62 15.58
CA PRO A 48 -10.43 12.64 14.73
C PRO A 48 -11.37 13.57 15.51
N LEU A 49 -11.97 13.08 16.61
CA LEU A 49 -12.88 13.83 17.47
C LEU A 49 -12.23 14.34 18.76
N LEU A 50 -10.91 14.17 18.91
CA LEU A 50 -10.16 14.59 20.11
C LEU A 50 -10.71 14.03 21.43
N ASN A 51 -11.41 12.90 21.40
CA ASN A 51 -12.06 12.29 22.56
C ASN A 51 -11.38 11.01 23.05
N GLY A 52 -10.48 10.42 22.25
CA GLY A 52 -9.79 9.18 22.58
C GLY A 52 -10.64 7.93 22.38
N ILE A 53 -11.75 8.01 21.64
CA ILE A 53 -12.68 6.89 21.43
C ILE A 53 -12.62 6.40 19.99
N SER A 54 -12.42 5.09 19.81
CA SER A 54 -12.49 4.43 18.51
C SER A 54 -13.93 4.00 18.19
N PRO A 55 -14.49 4.35 17.02
CA PRO A 55 -15.82 3.91 16.59
C PRO A 55 -15.83 2.49 15.99
N GLU A 56 -14.67 1.81 15.92
CA GLU A 56 -14.57 0.52 15.25
C GLU A 56 -15.33 -0.59 15.96
N THR A 57 -15.97 -1.45 15.16
CA THR A 57 -16.70 -2.64 15.63
C THR A 57 -16.19 -3.89 14.94
N GLY A 58 -16.69 -5.06 15.35
CA GLY A 58 -16.30 -6.35 14.78
C GLY A 58 -14.86 -6.78 15.10
N ILE A 59 -14.22 -6.14 16.08
CA ILE A 59 -12.90 -6.55 16.57
C ILE A 59 -13.07 -7.89 17.28
N ARG A 60 -12.26 -8.86 16.85
CA ARG A 60 -12.20 -10.19 17.45
C ARG A 60 -11.76 -10.08 18.92
N LYS A 61 -12.48 -10.72 19.85
CA LYS A 61 -12.22 -10.66 21.30
C LYS A 61 -11.79 -12.00 21.93
N ASP A 62 -11.89 -13.09 21.18
CA ASP A 62 -11.58 -14.47 21.58
C ASP A 62 -10.13 -14.88 21.28
N TRP A 63 -9.20 -13.93 21.39
CA TRP A 63 -7.77 -14.16 21.11
C TRP A 63 -7.14 -15.28 21.97
N PRO A 64 -7.56 -15.52 23.23
CA PRO A 64 -7.04 -16.66 23.99
C PRO A 64 -7.36 -18.03 23.36
N ALA A 65 -8.51 -18.16 22.69
CA ALA A 65 -8.92 -19.40 22.03
C ALA A 65 -8.43 -19.47 20.57
N HIS A 66 -8.40 -18.33 19.89
CA HIS A 66 -8.06 -18.21 18.48
C HIS A 66 -7.02 -17.12 18.28
N PRO A 67 -5.74 -17.38 18.63
CA PRO A 67 -4.68 -16.39 18.52
C PRO A 67 -4.46 -16.00 17.05
N PRO A 68 -4.14 -14.73 16.77
CA PRO A 68 -3.75 -14.31 15.43
C PRO A 68 -2.45 -15.00 15.01
N ARG A 69 -2.36 -15.34 13.72
CA ARG A 69 -1.12 -15.85 13.15
C ARG A 69 -0.07 -14.72 13.10
N VAL A 70 1.13 -15.00 13.60
CA VAL A 70 2.28 -14.11 13.45
C VAL A 70 2.74 -14.12 11.98
N LEU A 71 2.79 -12.95 11.35
CA LEU A 71 3.22 -12.80 9.96
C LEU A 71 4.70 -12.45 9.83
N TRP A 72 5.22 -11.64 10.76
CA TRP A 72 6.61 -11.18 10.79
C TRP A 72 6.96 -10.70 12.20
N THR A 73 8.25 -10.57 12.46
CA THR A 73 8.81 -10.02 13.70
C THR A 73 10.04 -9.21 13.33
N VAL A 74 10.27 -8.11 14.04
CA VAL A 74 11.48 -7.28 13.92
C VAL A 74 12.06 -7.13 15.33
N PRO A 75 13.37 -7.36 15.54
CA PRO A 75 14.00 -7.06 16.82
C PRO A 75 14.04 -5.55 17.01
N LEU A 76 13.75 -5.09 18.22
CA LEU A 76 14.02 -3.72 18.67
C LEU A 76 15.33 -3.72 19.47
N THR A 77 15.92 -2.54 19.64
CA THR A 77 17.14 -2.36 20.41
C THR A 77 16.94 -2.69 21.89
N ASP A 78 15.80 -2.30 22.45
CA ASP A 78 15.40 -2.54 23.84
C ASP A 78 13.96 -3.08 23.95
N ASP A 79 13.36 -3.02 25.14
CA ASP A 79 11.99 -3.47 25.40
C ASP A 79 10.91 -2.58 24.74
N GLY A 80 11.28 -1.43 24.19
CA GLY A 80 10.39 -0.46 23.55
C GLY A 80 9.49 0.29 24.56
N TYR A 81 9.51 1.62 24.50
CA TYR A 81 8.68 2.44 25.40
C TYR A 81 7.37 2.95 24.75
N ALA A 82 7.30 2.93 23.42
CA ALA A 82 6.17 3.45 22.65
C ALA A 82 5.40 2.35 21.92
N GLY A 83 4.07 2.51 21.83
CA GLY A 83 3.23 1.62 21.01
C GLY A 83 3.40 1.88 19.50
N PRO A 84 3.16 0.87 18.65
CA PRO A 84 3.24 1.00 17.19
C PRO A 84 2.12 1.89 16.64
N SER A 85 2.39 2.58 15.53
CA SER A 85 1.39 3.33 14.73
C SER A 85 1.33 2.81 13.30
N VAL A 86 0.14 2.74 12.71
CA VAL A 86 -0.07 2.20 11.35
C VAL A 86 -0.72 3.23 10.47
N ALA A 87 -0.09 3.54 9.33
CA ALA A 87 -0.64 4.46 8.33
C ALA A 87 -0.12 4.10 6.94
N GLY A 88 -0.97 4.18 5.92
CA GLY A 88 -0.56 3.92 4.52
C GLY A 88 0.08 2.54 4.30
N GLY A 89 -0.35 1.52 5.05
CA GLY A 89 0.19 0.17 4.95
C GLY A 89 1.61 0.00 5.53
N LEU A 90 2.09 0.97 6.28
CA LEU A 90 3.37 0.93 7.01
C LEU A 90 3.13 0.89 8.51
N VAL A 91 4.03 0.22 9.23
CA VAL A 91 4.09 0.21 10.68
C VAL A 91 5.28 1.07 11.11
N TYR A 92 5.02 2.04 11.97
CA TYR A 92 5.99 2.95 12.56
C TYR A 92 6.15 2.61 14.04
N ILE A 93 7.40 2.40 14.46
CA ILE A 93 7.78 2.13 15.85
C ILE A 93 8.89 3.12 16.19
N VAL A 94 8.82 3.72 17.38
CA VAL A 94 9.92 4.50 17.92
C VAL A 94 10.85 3.53 18.64
N ASP A 95 12.09 3.49 18.22
CA ASP A 95 13.14 2.66 18.80
C ASP A 95 14.29 3.55 19.27
N HIS A 96 15.06 3.07 20.24
CA HIS A 96 16.26 3.73 20.69
C HIS A 96 17.44 3.27 19.85
N THR A 97 18.37 4.18 19.62
CA THR A 97 19.73 3.83 19.18
C THR A 97 20.52 3.56 20.45
N ASP A 98 20.99 2.33 20.65
CA ASP A 98 21.77 1.88 21.82
C ASP A 98 22.56 3.00 22.48
N GLU A 99 22.18 3.45 23.70
CA GLU A 99 23.03 4.01 24.79
C GLU A 99 22.12 4.24 26.03
N ASN A 100 22.11 3.31 26.99
CA ASN A 100 21.68 3.61 28.36
C ASN A 100 22.69 3.08 29.38
#